data_AF-A0A447T5P6-F1
#
_entry.id   AF-A0A447T5P6-F1
#
_cell.length_a   1.000
_cell.length_b   1.000
_cell.length_c   1.000
_cell.angle_alpha   90.00
_cell.angle_beta   90.00
_cell.angle_gamma   90.00
#
_symmetry.space_group_name_H-M   'P 1'
#
loop_
_entity.id
_entity.type
_entity.pdbx_description
1 polymer ?
#
loop_
_entity_poly.entity_id
_entity_poly.type
_entity_poly.pdbx_seq_one_letter_code
_entity_poly.pdbx_strand_id
1 'polypeptide(L)'
;MRTYSTTMTRFKTAQVSVQPNPVSGANGKDVTVKSSVTLPGNANPVAVDYVLNKGDKGWKIYNVSVEGASLVTVYRNSFNEEIRKNGVDGLIKLLQDKNAAPAPAAASAAKGKG
;
A
#
# COMPACT_ATOMS: atom_id res chain seq x y z
N MET A 1 -7.40 9.12 -14.51
CA MET A 1 -7.43 7.83 -13.78
C MET A 1 -7.13 6.70 -14.75
N ARG A 2 -5.94 6.10 -14.72
CA ARG A 2 -5.59 4.98 -15.63
C ARG A 2 -4.60 3.99 -14.99
N THR A 3 -3.86 4.45 -14.00
CA THR A 3 -2.69 3.77 -13.42
C THR A 3 -3.02 2.63 -12.46
N TYR A 4 -4.05 2.75 -11.63
CA TYR A 4 -4.46 1.68 -10.71
C TYR A 4 -5.23 0.55 -11.43
N SER A 5 -5.90 0.88 -12.54
CA SER A 5 -6.73 -0.07 -13.30
C SER A 5 -5.88 -1.11 -14.03
N THR A 6 -4.70 -0.76 -14.54
CA THR A 6 -3.85 -1.68 -15.30
C THR A 6 -3.20 -2.77 -14.45
N THR A 7 -2.81 -2.46 -13.21
CA THR A 7 -2.27 -3.47 -12.27
C THR A 7 -3.38 -4.39 -11.76
N MET A 8 -4.60 -3.88 -11.56
CA MET A 8 -5.76 -4.70 -11.18
C MET A 8 -6.08 -5.78 -12.22
N THR A 9 -5.88 -5.49 -13.52
CA THR A 9 -6.10 -6.44 -14.62
C THR A 9 -5.16 -7.66 -14.56
N ARG A 10 -3.96 -7.52 -13.98
CA ARG A 10 -2.99 -8.62 -13.82
C ARG A 10 -3.32 -9.56 -12.66
N PHE A 11 -4.09 -9.09 -11.68
CA PHE A 11 -4.44 -9.83 -10.47
C PHE A 11 -5.94 -10.14 -10.38
N LYS A 12 -6.65 -10.20 -11.51
CA LYS A 12 -8.10 -10.44 -11.57
C LYS A 12 -8.57 -11.67 -10.79
N THR A 13 -7.71 -12.67 -10.69
CA THR A 13 -7.99 -13.94 -10.00
C THR A 13 -7.33 -14.03 -8.62
N ALA A 14 -6.69 -12.95 -8.15
CA ALA A 14 -6.24 -12.89 -6.77
C ALA A 14 -7.44 -12.94 -5.82
N GLN A 15 -7.33 -13.78 -4.80
CA GLN A 15 -8.36 -13.92 -3.77
C GLN A 15 -7.98 -13.06 -2.58
N VAL A 16 -8.91 -12.26 -2.08
CA VAL A 16 -8.73 -11.43 -0.90
C VAL A 16 -9.65 -11.96 0.20
N SER A 17 -9.05 -12.36 1.32
CA SER A 17 -9.79 -12.74 2.53
C SER A 17 -9.65 -11.64 3.57
N VAL A 18 -10.77 -11.03 3.95
CA VAL A 18 -10.81 -9.94 4.94
C VAL A 18 -11.27 -10.50 6.27
N GLN A 19 -10.53 -10.23 7.34
CA GLN A 19 -10.92 -10.65 8.67
C GLN A 19 -12.07 -9.77 9.20
N PRO A 20 -13.13 -10.36 9.78
CA PRO A 20 -14.32 -9.63 10.21
C PRO A 20 -14.12 -8.76 11.46
N ASN A 21 -13.01 -8.95 12.18
CA ASN A 21 -12.75 -8.30 13.46
C ASN A 21 -11.64 -7.25 13.30
N PRO A 22 -11.98 -6.00 12.92
CA PRO A 22 -11.02 -4.91 12.92
C PRO A 22 -10.43 -4.66 14.31
N VAL A 23 -9.12 -4.41 14.37
CA VAL A 23 -8.42 -4.09 15.62
C VAL A 23 -8.40 -2.58 15.81
N SER A 24 -8.95 -2.09 16.92
CA SER A 24 -8.91 -0.65 17.24
C SER A 24 -7.55 -0.24 17.80
N GLY A 25 -7.03 0.89 17.34
CA GLY A 25 -5.85 1.54 17.88
C GLY A 25 -6.13 2.22 19.22
N ALA A 26 -5.06 2.54 19.95
CA ALA A 26 -5.13 3.06 21.33
C ALA A 26 -5.93 4.37 21.48
N ASN A 27 -6.04 5.16 20.42
CA ASN A 27 -6.74 6.45 20.42
C ASN A 27 -8.21 6.36 19.98
N GLY A 28 -8.72 5.16 19.64
CA GLY A 28 -10.08 4.94 19.13
C GLY A 28 -10.40 5.60 17.78
N LYS A 29 -9.41 6.25 17.15
CA LYS A 29 -9.52 6.89 15.83
C LYS A 29 -8.85 6.08 14.73
N ASP A 30 -7.97 5.15 15.11
CA ASP A 30 -7.28 4.26 14.19
C ASP A 30 -7.87 2.86 14.27
N VAL A 31 -7.97 2.20 13.11
CA VAL A 31 -8.41 0.81 12.98
C VAL A 31 -7.52 0.08 12.00
N THR A 32 -7.11 -1.13 12.35
CA THR A 32 -6.45 -2.06 11.43
C THR A 32 -7.44 -3.12 10.97
N VAL A 33 -7.67 -3.18 9.66
CA VAL A 33 -8.39 -4.27 8.99
C VAL A 33 -7.35 -5.24 8.45
N LYS A 34 -7.33 -6.45 9.02
CA LYS A 34 -6.43 -7.51 8.58
C LYS A 34 -7.00 -8.23 7.37
N SER A 35 -6.14 -8.53 6.40
CA SER A 35 -6.51 -9.35 5.25
C SER A 35 -5.37 -10.23 4.80
N SER A 36 -5.69 -11.23 3.98
CA SER A 36 -4.71 -12.00 3.24
C SER A 36 -5.05 -11.99 1.74
N VAL A 37 -4.01 -11.96 0.92
CA VAL A 37 -4.11 -11.96 -0.54
C VAL A 37 -3.42 -13.20 -1.08
N THR A 38 -4.18 -14.07 -1.74
CA THR A 38 -3.65 -15.24 -2.44
C THR A 38 -3.53 -14.92 -3.92
N LEU A 39 -2.31 -14.99 -4.45
CA LEU A 39 -2.06 -14.75 -5.87
C LEU A 39 -2.25 -16.04 -6.69
N PRO A 40 -2.65 -15.93 -7.97
CA PRO A 40 -2.76 -17.09 -8.85
C PRO A 40 -1.40 -17.82 -8.97
N GLY A 41 -1.40 -19.13 -8.78
CA GLY A 41 -0.17 -19.94 -8.82
C GLY A 41 0.71 -19.83 -7.57
N ASN A 42 0.30 -19.08 -6.55
CA ASN A 42 0.96 -19.04 -5.25
C ASN A 42 0.03 -19.65 -4.20
N ALA A 43 0.48 -20.71 -3.54
CA ALA A 43 -0.28 -21.37 -2.49
C ALA A 43 -0.24 -20.62 -1.15
N ASN A 44 0.75 -19.76 -0.94
CA ASN A 44 0.95 -19.05 0.32
C ASN A 44 0.27 -17.67 0.26
N PRO A 45 -0.75 -17.42 1.10
CA PRO A 45 -1.37 -16.10 1.19
C PRO A 45 -0.39 -15.07 1.75
N VAL A 46 -0.42 -13.87 1.19
CA VAL A 46 0.35 -12.72 1.65
C VAL A 46 -0.48 -11.92 2.64
N ALA A 47 0.04 -11.64 3.82
CA ALA A 47 -0.63 -10.78 4.81
C ALA A 47 -0.63 -9.33 4.34
N VAL A 48 -1.81 -8.72 4.28
CA VAL A 48 -2.00 -7.31 3.89
C VAL A 48 -2.91 -6.64 4.92
N ASP A 49 -2.33 -5.74 5.70
CA ASP A 49 -3.06 -5.01 6.73
C ASP A 49 -3.33 -3.57 6.26
N TYR A 50 -4.60 -3.17 6.30
CA TYR A 50 -5.02 -1.80 6.02
C TYR A 50 -5.15 -1.05 7.33
N VAL A 51 -4.44 0.07 7.46
CA VAL A 51 -4.53 0.95 8.64
C VAL A 51 -5.32 2.20 8.26
N LEU A 52 -6.43 2.38 8.94
CA LEU A 52 -7.42 3.40 8.67
C LEU A 52 -7.47 4.40 9.82
N ASN A 53 -7.74 5.66 9.48
CA ASN A 53 -8.05 6.70 10.43
C ASN A 53 -9.47 7.23 10.17
N LYS A 54 -10.21 7.52 11.25
CA LYS A 54 -11.55 8.11 11.20
C LYS A 54 -11.46 9.63 11.15
N GLY A 55 -11.85 10.21 10.01
CA GLY A 55 -12.06 11.65 9.87
C GLY A 55 -13.55 12.01 9.72
N ASP A 56 -13.82 13.30 9.49
CA ASP A 56 -15.20 13.83 9.36
C ASP A 56 -15.99 13.19 8.21
N LYS A 57 -15.28 12.74 7.17
CA LYS A 57 -15.86 12.08 5.98
C LYS A 57 -15.85 10.55 6.07
N GLY A 58 -15.61 10.00 7.25
CA GLY A 58 -15.52 8.56 7.49
C GLY A 58 -14.09 8.01 7.51
N TRP A 59 -13.98 6.69 7.38
CA TRP A 59 -12.71 5.97 7.45
C TRP A 59 -11.91 6.13 6.16
N LYS A 60 -10.61 6.42 6.30
CA LYS A 60 -9.67 6.46 5.18
C LYS A 60 -8.42 5.66 5.51
N ILE A 61 -7.97 4.86 4.55
CA ILE A 61 -6.69 4.16 4.63
C ILE A 61 -5.56 5.19 4.50
N TYR A 62 -4.63 5.21 5.45
CA TYR A 62 -3.44 6.06 5.39
C TYR A 62 -2.15 5.26 5.33
N ASN A 63 -2.19 3.97 5.68
CA ASN A 63 -1.06 3.06 5.54
C ASN A 63 -1.55 1.66 5.15
N VAL A 64 -0.71 0.96 4.39
CA VAL A 64 -0.85 -0.47 4.11
C VAL A 64 0.43 -1.13 4.59
N SER A 65 0.32 -2.26 5.28
CA SER A 65 1.44 -3.09 5.66
C SER A 65 1.37 -4.42 4.91
N VAL A 66 2.49 -4.88 4.35
CA VAL A 66 2.60 -6.16 3.65
C VAL A 66 3.59 -7.02 4.42
N GLU A 67 3.18 -8.21 4.87
CA GLU A 67 4.01 -9.07 5.74
C GLU A 67 4.55 -8.31 6.97
N GLY A 68 3.72 -7.45 7.56
CA GLY A 68 4.09 -6.59 8.69
C GLY A 68 4.94 -5.35 8.35
N ALA A 69 5.45 -5.23 7.12
CA ALA A 69 6.22 -4.07 6.69
C ALA A 69 5.32 -2.93 6.20
N SER A 70 5.33 -1.79 6.89
CA SER A 70 4.56 -0.58 6.52
C SER A 70 5.14 0.08 5.27
N LEU A 71 4.30 0.31 4.26
CA LEU A 71 4.68 1.06 3.07
C LEU A 71 5.10 2.50 3.40
N VAL A 72 4.43 3.15 4.36
CA VAL A 72 4.83 4.49 4.82
C VAL A 72 6.27 4.46 5.36
N THR A 73 6.61 3.47 6.18
CA THR A 73 7.98 3.33 6.71
C THR A 73 8.99 3.06 5.60
N VAL A 74 8.66 2.17 4.65
CA VAL A 74 9.53 1.83 3.52
C VAL A 74 9.86 3.06 2.68
N TYR A 75 8.89 3.92 2.39
CA TYR A 75 9.10 5.12 1.57
C TYR A 75 9.57 6.35 2.36
N ARG A 76 9.50 6.34 3.69
CA ARG A 76 9.80 7.50 4.55
C ARG A 76 11.18 8.08 4.28
N ASN A 77 12.20 7.24 4.15
CA ASN A 77 13.57 7.71 3.91
C ASN A 77 13.68 8.43 2.57
N SER A 78 13.14 7.86 1.50
CA SER A 78 13.14 8.49 0.17
C SER A 78 12.33 9.79 0.15
N PHE A 79 11.19 9.85 0.86
CA PHE A 79 10.43 11.09 0.98
C PHE A 79 11.19 12.16 1.76
N ASN A 80 11.86 11.79 2.86
CA ASN A 80 12.69 12.72 3.61
C ASN A 80 13.87 13.25 2.80
N GLU A 81 14.49 12.40 1.97
CA GLU A 81 15.55 12.82 1.04
C GLU A 81 15.01 13.80 0.00
N GLU A 82 13.85 13.52 -0.58
CA GLU A 82 13.21 14.42 -1.55
C GLU A 82 12.84 15.76 -0.91
N ILE A 83 12.26 15.75 0.29
CA ILE A 83 11.92 16.97 1.03
C ILE A 83 13.17 17.78 1.34
N ARG A 84 14.26 17.14 1.76
CA ARG A 84 15.54 17.83 2.02
C ARG A 84 16.13 18.49 0.78
N LYS A 85 15.96 17.87 -0.40
CA LYS A 85 16.51 18.36 -1.67
C LYS A 85 15.62 19.42 -2.32
N ASN A 86 14.32 19.17 -2.39
CA ASN A 86 13.37 19.88 -3.25
C ASN A 86 12.16 20.44 -2.48
N GLY A 87 12.15 20.36 -1.15
CA GLY A 87 11.06 20.82 -0.32
C GLY A 87 9.80 19.96 -0.43
N VAL A 88 8.75 20.39 0.26
CA VAL A 88 7.44 19.70 0.25
C VAL A 88 6.81 19.75 -1.15
N ASP A 89 6.97 20.85 -1.88
CA ASP A 89 6.45 20.98 -3.25
C ASP A 89 7.13 20.00 -4.21
N GLY A 90 8.44 19.76 -4.04
CA GLY A 90 9.17 18.74 -4.78
C GLY A 90 8.60 17.34 -4.54
N LEU A 91 8.31 16.99 -3.29
CA LEU A 91 7.66 15.72 -2.96
C LEU A 91 6.26 15.62 -3.58
N ILE A 92 5.46 16.69 -3.52
CA ILE A 92 4.12 16.70 -4.14
C ILE A 92 4.23 16.45 -5.64
N LYS A 93 5.16 17.13 -6.32
CA LYS A 93 5.40 16.95 -7.75
C LYS A 93 5.86 15.52 -8.07
N LEU A 94 6.81 14.97 -7.32
CA LEU A 94 7.28 13.59 -7.47
C LEU A 94 6.12 12.59 -7.35
N LEU A 95 5.21 12.79 -6.39
CA LEU A 95 4.04 11.93 -6.21
C LEU A 95 3.04 12.09 -7.36
N GLN A 96 2.80 13.31 -7.84
CA GLN A 96 1.97 13.56 -9.02
C GLN A 96 2.53 12.86 -10.26
N ASP A 97 3.82 12.98 -10.50
CA ASP A 97 4.51 12.35 -11.64
C ASP A 97 4.43 10.82 -11.55
N LYS A 98 4.65 10.24 -10.36
CA LYS A 98 4.50 8.78 -10.13
C LYS A 98 3.06 8.29 -10.33
N ASN A 99 2.07 9.10 -9.97
CA ASN A 99 0.66 8.75 -10.16
C ASN A 99 0.21 8.90 -11.62
N ALA A 100 0.83 9.82 -12.37
CA ALA A 100 0.58 10.05 -13.79
C ALA A 100 1.32 9.03 -14.69
N ALA A 101 2.49 8.57 -14.29
CA ALA A 101 3.22 7.51 -14.96
C ALA A 101 2.42 6.20 -14.92
N PRO A 102 2.44 5.35 -15.97
CA PRO A 102 1.90 4.00 -15.91
C PRO A 102 2.53 3.26 -14.71
N ALA A 103 1.73 2.49 -13.96
CA ALA A 103 2.21 1.80 -12.77
C ALA A 103 3.50 1.05 -13.14
N PRO A 104 4.62 1.30 -12.44
CA PRO A 104 5.76 0.43 -12.59
C PRO A 104 5.25 -0.98 -12.29
N ALA A 105 5.47 -1.91 -13.22
CA ALA A 105 5.27 -3.32 -12.95
C ALA A 105 5.96 -3.60 -11.60
N ALA A 106 5.17 -4.01 -10.61
CA ALA A 106 5.58 -4.12 -9.21
C ALA A 106 7.03 -4.60 -9.11
N ALA A 107 7.85 -3.77 -8.46
CA ALA A 107 9.28 -3.98 -8.29
C ALA A 107 9.59 -5.44 -7.90
N SER A 108 10.38 -6.10 -8.73
CA SER A 108 11.41 -7.07 -8.33
C SER A 108 11.03 -8.03 -7.18
N ALA A 109 10.09 -8.93 -7.41
CA ALA A 109 10.00 -10.20 -6.68
C ALA A 109 10.55 -11.39 -7.49
N ALA A 110 11.41 -11.12 -8.48
CA ALA A 110 12.06 -12.13 -9.32
C ALA A 110 13.59 -11.96 -9.35
N LYS A 111 14.21 -11.76 -8.18
CA LYS A 111 15.65 -11.99 -8.04
C LYS A 111 15.96 -12.61 -6.68
N GLY A 112 15.95 -13.93 -6.63
CA GLY A 112 16.49 -14.67 -5.49
C GLY A 112 15.99 -16.11 -5.33
N LYS A 113 16.77 -17.04 -5.92
CA LYS A 113 16.99 -18.45 -5.57
C LYS A 113 16.07 -19.52 -6.19
N GLY A 114 16.73 -20.39 -6.95
CA GLY A 114 16.24 -21.55 -7.68
C GLY A 114 17.13 -21.78 -8.88
#